data_AF-A0A1X2FZV0-F1
#
_entry.id   AF-A0A1X2FZV0-F1
#
_cell.length_a   1.000
_cell.length_b   1.000
_cell.length_c   1.000
_cell.angle_alpha   90.00
_cell.angle_beta   90.00
_cell.angle_gamma   90.00
#
_symmetry.space_group_name_H-M   'P 1'
#
loop_
_entity.id
_entity.type
_entity.pdbx_description
1 polymer ?
#
loop_
_entity_poly.entity_id
_entity_poly.type
_entity_poly.pdbx_seq_one_letter_code
_entity_poly.pdbx_strand_id
1 'polypeptide(L)'
;MHIIYHCYGGTHTSVIASYIHIGMLPTDKIPSKSEIEGIPMFDRLNGQNDTGHIVLIGTDEYGNNVYSLGVKNGKKLVEPALKDLYYHLFNTNDGLLIIDTSSATNWIMKIGGFTSIALKMPVIGRPLVSYGVTKAYKNIVQIVKNVKAQESAEYNAIKRQ
;
A
#
# COMPACT_ATOMS: atom_id res chain seq x y z
N MET A 1 14.95 -1.27 -6.00
CA MET A 1 14.02 -2.40 -5.78
C MET A 1 12.61 -2.01 -6.21
N HIS A 2 11.71 -2.98 -6.29
CA HIS A 2 10.27 -2.80 -6.50
C HIS A 2 9.52 -3.25 -5.23
N ILE A 3 8.68 -2.38 -4.69
CA ILE A 3 7.98 -2.62 -3.42
C ILE A 3 6.49 -2.46 -3.65
N ILE A 4 5.76 -3.56 -3.55
CA ILE A 4 4.33 -3.62 -3.84
C ILE A 4 3.58 -3.80 -2.54
N TYR A 5 2.93 -2.74 -2.07
CA TYR A 5 1.95 -2.86 -1.00
C TYR A 5 0.62 -3.32 -1.58
N HIS A 6 0.02 -4.35 -0.99
CA HIS A 6 -1.29 -4.81 -1.42
C HIS A 6 -2.30 -4.92 -0.29
N CYS A 7 -3.58 -4.81 -0.67
CA CYS A 7 -4.72 -5.11 0.18
C CYS A 7 -5.89 -5.62 -0.68
N TYR A 8 -7.06 -5.84 -0.08
CA TYR A 8 -8.23 -6.33 -0.81
C TYR A 8 -8.63 -5.40 -1.98
N GLY A 9 -8.78 -4.10 -1.70
CA GLY A 9 -9.30 -3.13 -2.66
C GLY A 9 -8.23 -2.38 -3.45
N GLY A 10 -6.99 -2.28 -2.94
CA GLY A 10 -5.93 -1.48 -3.56
C GLY A 10 -6.08 0.03 -3.35
N THR A 11 -7.02 0.47 -2.49
CA THR A 11 -7.43 1.88 -2.40
C THR A 11 -7.37 2.46 -0.98
N HIS A 12 -7.05 1.63 0.02
CA HIS A 12 -7.05 2.02 1.45
C HIS A 12 -5.68 1.80 2.08
N THR A 13 -5.47 0.69 2.81
CA THR A 13 -4.23 0.46 3.57
C THR A 13 -2.99 0.37 2.68
N SER A 14 -3.10 -0.21 1.48
CA SER A 14 -1.99 -0.29 0.53
C SER A 14 -1.58 1.09 0.04
N VAL A 15 -2.53 1.94 -0.33
CA VAL A 15 -2.27 3.31 -0.78
C VAL A 15 -1.63 4.11 0.36
N ILE A 16 -2.22 4.07 1.55
CA ILE A 16 -1.68 4.80 2.71
C ILE A 16 -0.26 4.33 3.04
N ALA A 17 0.00 3.01 3.03
CA ALA A 17 1.34 2.47 3.24
C ALA A 17 2.33 2.99 2.19
N SER A 18 1.97 2.97 0.90
CA SER A 18 2.81 3.50 -0.17
C SER A 18 3.14 4.98 0.03
N TYR A 19 2.16 5.83 0.38
CA TYR A 19 2.39 7.27 0.61
C TYR A 19 3.21 7.57 1.86
N ILE A 20 3.07 6.77 2.93
CA ILE A 20 3.97 6.84 4.09
C ILE A 20 5.39 6.45 3.67
N HIS A 21 5.51 5.38 2.87
CA HIS A 21 6.79 4.85 2.43
C HIS A 21 7.59 5.86 1.63
N ILE A 22 6.98 6.55 0.66
CA ILE A 22 7.65 7.59 -0.13
C ILE A 22 7.81 8.93 0.61
N GLY A 23 7.52 8.99 1.91
CA GLY A 23 7.70 10.19 2.74
C GLY A 23 6.66 11.29 2.55
N MET A 24 5.58 11.05 1.81
CA MET A 24 4.49 12.02 1.62
C MET A 24 3.52 12.07 2.80
N LEU A 25 3.52 11.04 3.65
CA LEU A 25 2.74 10.99 4.88
C LEU A 25 3.63 10.80 6.11
N PRO A 26 3.30 11.44 7.26
CA PRO A 26 4.14 11.43 8.44
C PRO A 26 4.19 10.05 9.13
N THR A 27 5.31 9.74 9.76
CA THR A 27 5.48 8.49 10.55
C THR A 27 5.45 8.73 12.06
N ASP A 28 5.50 9.98 12.48
CA ASP A 28 5.62 10.46 13.86
C ASP A 28 4.28 10.95 14.44
N LYS A 29 3.32 11.28 13.57
CA LYS A 29 1.96 11.70 13.94
C LYS A 29 0.91 11.09 13.04
N ILE A 30 -0.34 11.11 13.49
CA ILE A 30 -1.49 10.71 12.67
C ILE A 30 -1.93 11.93 11.84
N PRO A 31 -2.04 11.83 10.51
CA PRO A 31 -2.49 12.90 9.65
C PRO A 31 -3.97 13.22 9.89
N SER A 32 -4.35 14.45 9.58
CA SER A 32 -5.74 14.88 9.58
C SER A 32 -6.56 14.13 8.53
N LYS A 33 -7.89 14.14 8.71
CA LYS A 33 -8.83 13.57 7.74
C LYS A 33 -8.63 14.17 6.33
N SER A 34 -8.42 15.49 6.23
CA SER A 34 -8.21 16.17 4.96
C SER A 34 -6.91 15.76 4.28
N GLU A 35 -5.83 15.55 5.04
CA GLU A 35 -4.57 15.01 4.50
C GLU A 35 -4.77 13.60 3.94
N ILE A 36 -5.48 12.72 4.67
CA ILE A 36 -5.81 11.37 4.20
C ILE A 36 -6.68 11.42 2.93
N GLU A 37 -7.74 12.21 2.94
CA GLU A 37 -8.69 12.29 1.82
C GLU A 37 -8.14 13.03 0.60
N GLY A 38 -7.10 13.84 0.78
CA GLY A 38 -6.38 14.54 -0.28
C GLY A 38 -5.43 13.64 -1.07
N ILE A 39 -5.12 12.44 -0.57
CA ILE A 39 -4.22 11.50 -1.24
C ILE A 39 -4.80 11.05 -2.58
N PRO A 40 -4.04 11.16 -3.68
CA PRO A 40 -4.45 10.57 -4.96
C PRO A 40 -4.71 9.07 -4.82
N MET A 41 -5.75 8.57 -5.49
CA MET A 41 -6.19 7.17 -5.45
C MET A 41 -6.84 6.71 -4.13
N PHE A 42 -6.85 7.52 -3.07
CA PHE A 42 -7.47 7.12 -1.81
C PHE A 42 -9.00 7.01 -1.91
N ASP A 43 -9.51 5.80 -1.63
CA ASP A 43 -10.92 5.43 -1.67
C ASP A 43 -11.62 5.77 -3.00
N ARG A 44 -10.92 5.55 -4.12
CA ARG A 44 -11.45 5.78 -5.47
C ARG A 44 -11.18 4.55 -6.33
N LEU A 45 -12.06 4.26 -7.28
CA LEU A 45 -11.78 3.37 -8.41
C LEU A 45 -11.84 4.21 -9.68
N ASN A 46 -10.79 4.19 -10.49
CA ASN A 46 -10.69 5.01 -11.71
C ASN A 46 -10.10 4.24 -12.91
N GLY A 47 -10.14 2.91 -12.89
CA GLY A 47 -9.54 2.04 -13.90
C GLY A 47 -8.03 1.84 -13.69
N GLN A 48 -7.30 2.87 -13.25
CA GLN A 48 -5.86 2.74 -12.97
C GLN A 48 -5.59 2.09 -11.61
N ASN A 49 -6.44 2.34 -10.62
CA ASN A 49 -6.34 1.74 -9.28
C ASN A 49 -7.42 0.69 -8.99
N ASP A 50 -7.98 0.11 -10.07
CA ASP A 50 -8.87 -1.02 -9.97
C ASP A 50 -8.10 -2.27 -9.50
N THR A 51 -8.82 -3.24 -8.95
CA THR A 51 -8.18 -4.47 -8.49
C THR A 51 -7.55 -5.24 -9.65
N GLY A 52 -6.33 -5.75 -9.44
CA GLY A 52 -5.53 -6.41 -10.46
C GLY A 52 -4.48 -5.51 -11.13
N HIS A 53 -4.49 -4.20 -10.85
CA HIS A 53 -3.52 -3.26 -11.41
C HIS A 53 -2.42 -2.89 -10.41
N ILE A 54 -1.16 -3.01 -10.84
CA ILE A 54 0.01 -2.51 -10.09
C ILE A 54 0.16 -1.03 -10.42
N VAL A 55 -0.04 -0.18 -9.42
CA VAL A 55 -0.03 1.29 -9.58
C VAL A 55 1.24 1.86 -8.99
N LEU A 56 2.07 2.52 -9.81
CA LEU A 56 3.23 3.25 -9.31
C LEU A 56 2.77 4.47 -8.51
N ILE A 57 3.22 4.55 -7.26
CA ILE A 57 2.94 5.67 -6.37
C ILE A 57 4.08 6.67 -6.38
N GLY A 58 5.33 6.18 -6.40
CA GLY A 58 6.50 7.03 -6.47
C GLY A 58 7.79 6.28 -6.18
N THR A 59 8.83 7.04 -5.85
CA THR A 59 10.15 6.53 -5.49
C THR A 59 10.49 7.00 -4.07
N ASP A 60 11.11 6.13 -3.28
CA ASP A 60 11.55 6.45 -1.91
C ASP A 60 12.94 7.14 -1.88
N GLU A 61 13.45 7.38 -0.67
CA GLU A 61 14.79 7.98 -0.46
C GLU A 61 15.97 7.11 -0.90
N TYR A 62 15.77 5.80 -1.12
CA TYR A 62 16.79 4.85 -1.57
C TYR A 62 16.75 4.60 -3.08
N GLY A 63 15.80 5.19 -3.80
CA GLY A 63 15.61 4.98 -5.24
C GLY A 63 14.74 3.76 -5.58
N ASN A 64 14.02 3.20 -4.60
CA ASN A 64 13.10 2.08 -4.78
C ASN A 64 11.76 2.56 -5.33
N ASN A 65 11.22 1.85 -6.31
CA ASN A 65 9.89 2.12 -6.84
C ASN A 65 8.84 1.49 -5.95
N VAL A 66 7.86 2.29 -5.50
CA VAL A 66 6.81 1.89 -4.58
C VAL A 66 5.46 1.87 -5.28
N TYR A 67 4.74 0.78 -5.12
CA TYR A 67 3.49 0.50 -5.80
C TYR A 67 2.36 0.18 -4.81
N SER A 68 1.13 0.35 -5.30
CA SER A 68 -0.09 -0.13 -4.65
C SER A 68 -0.79 -1.16 -5.54
N LEU A 69 -1.41 -2.18 -4.93
CA LEU A 69 -2.13 -3.24 -5.65
C LEU A 69 -3.36 -3.71 -4.87
N GLY A 70 -4.49 -3.83 -5.57
CA GLY A 70 -5.71 -4.47 -5.06
C GLY A 70 -5.81 -5.93 -5.51
N VAL A 71 -5.81 -6.89 -4.58
CA VAL A 71 -5.75 -8.34 -4.91
C VAL A 71 -7.06 -9.11 -4.66
N LYS A 72 -8.10 -8.47 -4.12
CA LYS A 72 -9.33 -9.14 -3.65
C LYS A 72 -8.99 -10.35 -2.76
N ASN A 73 -9.56 -11.52 -3.04
CA ASN A 73 -9.27 -12.79 -2.37
C ASN A 73 -8.09 -13.55 -3.04
N GLY A 74 -7.47 -12.97 -4.06
CA GLY A 74 -6.47 -13.62 -4.92
C GLY A 74 -5.04 -13.58 -4.38
N LYS A 75 -4.78 -13.17 -3.13
CA LYS A 75 -3.39 -13.00 -2.64
C LYS A 75 -2.51 -14.25 -2.79
N LYS A 76 -3.08 -15.43 -2.53
CA LYS A 76 -2.39 -16.73 -2.66
C LYS A 76 -2.04 -17.10 -4.11
N LEU A 77 -2.67 -16.45 -5.08
CA LEU A 77 -2.38 -16.61 -6.52
C LEU A 77 -1.44 -15.51 -7.01
N VAL A 78 -1.70 -14.26 -6.60
CA VAL A 78 -0.99 -13.08 -7.09
C VAL A 78 0.44 -13.03 -6.56
N GLU A 79 0.68 -13.26 -5.26
CA GLU A 79 2.03 -13.15 -4.69
C GLU A 79 3.02 -14.15 -5.32
N PRO A 80 2.71 -15.46 -5.46
CA PRO A 80 3.62 -16.39 -6.13
C PRO A 80 3.80 -16.04 -7.61
N ALA A 81 2.73 -15.68 -8.32
CA ALA A 81 2.83 -15.35 -9.75
C ALA A 81 3.76 -14.14 -10.01
N LEU A 82 3.70 -13.11 -9.16
CA LEU A 82 4.59 -11.95 -9.28
C LEU A 82 6.05 -12.30 -8.95
N LYS A 83 6.28 -13.15 -7.94
CA LYS A 83 7.62 -13.65 -7.60
C LYS A 83 8.20 -14.50 -8.72
N ASP A 84 7.42 -15.43 -9.26
CA ASP A 84 7.86 -16.28 -10.37
C ASP A 84 8.17 -15.44 -11.61
N LEU A 85 7.29 -14.49 -11.97
CA LEU A 85 7.54 -13.57 -13.08
C LEU A 85 8.86 -12.81 -12.89
N TYR A 86 9.06 -12.22 -11.70
CA TYR A 86 10.26 -11.46 -11.40
C TYR A 86 11.52 -12.33 -11.47
N TYR A 87 11.46 -13.53 -10.89
CA TYR A 87 12.55 -14.51 -10.99
C TYR A 87 12.88 -14.86 -12.44
N HIS A 88 11.90 -15.10 -13.30
CA HIS A 88 12.17 -15.44 -14.71
C HIS A 88 12.73 -14.26 -15.53
N LEU A 89 12.48 -13.01 -15.10
CA LEU A 89 13.02 -11.83 -15.76
C LEU A 89 14.43 -11.47 -15.27
N PHE A 90 14.73 -11.69 -13.99
CA PHE A 90 15.96 -11.19 -13.35
C PHE A 90 16.85 -12.28 -12.73
N ASN A 91 16.42 -13.54 -12.76
CA ASN A 91 17.09 -14.71 -12.17
C ASN A 91 17.35 -14.59 -10.65
N THR A 92 16.60 -13.74 -9.96
CA THR A 92 16.62 -13.53 -8.50
C THR A 92 15.30 -12.89 -8.06
N ASN A 93 14.97 -12.95 -6.77
CA ASN A 93 13.87 -12.22 -6.15
C ASN A 93 14.32 -11.09 -5.21
N ASP A 94 15.63 -10.88 -5.03
CA ASP A 94 16.17 -9.95 -4.03
C ASP A 94 15.79 -8.49 -4.27
N GLY A 95 15.31 -8.13 -5.47
CA GLY A 95 14.85 -6.80 -5.80
C GLY A 95 13.33 -6.57 -5.72
N LEU A 96 12.55 -7.54 -5.24
CA LEU A 96 11.09 -7.48 -5.18
C LEU A 96 10.55 -7.77 -3.78
N LEU A 97 9.84 -6.80 -3.21
CA LEU A 97 9.08 -6.96 -1.96
C LEU A 97 7.58 -6.86 -2.24
N ILE A 98 6.82 -7.84 -1.76
CA ILE A 98 5.35 -7.84 -1.84
C ILE A 98 4.80 -7.91 -0.42
N ILE A 99 4.07 -6.87 -0.01
CA ILE A 99 3.72 -6.62 1.39
C ILE A 99 2.20 -6.57 1.58
N ASP A 100 1.67 -7.52 2.35
CA ASP A 100 0.25 -7.57 2.72
C ASP A 100 -0.04 -6.55 3.82
N THR A 101 -0.85 -5.53 3.49
CA THR A 101 -1.31 -4.51 4.45
C THR A 101 -2.70 -4.81 5.02
N SER A 102 -3.32 -5.93 4.62
CA SER A 102 -4.70 -6.28 5.01
C SER A 102 -4.83 -6.52 6.51
N SER A 103 -3.74 -6.89 7.19
CA SER A 103 -3.68 -7.05 8.66
C SER A 103 -3.97 -5.75 9.41
N ALA A 104 -3.71 -4.58 8.80
CA ALA A 104 -4.03 -3.28 9.38
C ALA A 104 -5.48 -2.84 9.11
N THR A 105 -6.23 -3.56 8.25
CA THR A 105 -7.60 -3.20 7.89
C THR A 105 -8.58 -3.56 9.00
N ASN A 106 -9.28 -2.56 9.57
CA ASN A 106 -10.33 -2.78 10.57
C ASN A 106 -11.74 -2.81 9.95
N TRP A 107 -12.73 -3.22 10.75
CA TRP A 107 -14.11 -3.39 10.30
C TRP A 107 -14.78 -2.08 9.87
N ILE A 108 -14.38 -0.93 10.43
CA ILE A 108 -14.90 0.39 10.04
C ILE A 108 -14.49 0.69 8.59
N MET A 109 -13.23 0.42 8.24
CA MET A 109 -12.74 0.56 6.86
C MET A 109 -13.49 -0.38 5.91
N LYS A 110 -13.82 -1.61 6.32
CA LYS A 110 -14.59 -2.54 5.50
C LYS A 110 -15.99 -2.02 5.20
N ILE A 111 -16.71 -1.54 6.22
CA ILE A 111 -18.05 -0.95 6.05
C ILE A 111 -17.98 0.32 5.21
N GLY A 112 -17.02 1.20 5.51
CA GLY A 112 -16.82 2.43 4.77
C GLY A 112 -16.50 2.17 3.30
N GLY A 113 -15.59 1.23 3.02
CA GLY A 113 -15.19 0.86 1.66
C GLY A 113 -16.32 0.21 0.88
N PHE A 114 -17.10 -0.68 1.51
CA PHE A 114 -18.31 -1.22 0.90
C PHE A 114 -19.31 -0.12 0.56
N THR A 115 -19.55 0.80 1.49
CA THR A 115 -20.49 1.92 1.29
C THR A 115 -20.01 2.88 0.19
N SER A 116 -18.71 3.22 0.20
CA SER A 116 -18.13 4.17 -0.74
C SER A 116 -18.07 3.59 -2.15
N ILE A 117 -17.51 2.38 -2.28
CA ILE A 117 -17.18 1.76 -3.56
C ILE A 117 -18.31 0.87 -4.08
N ALA A 118 -18.79 -0.08 -3.28
CA ALA A 118 -19.78 -1.07 -3.74
C ALA A 118 -21.18 -0.46 -3.88
N LEU A 119 -21.60 0.35 -2.91
CA LEU A 119 -22.89 1.06 -2.96
C LEU A 119 -22.82 2.39 -3.72
N LYS A 120 -21.62 2.83 -4.15
CA LYS A 120 -21.39 4.11 -4.83
C LYS A 120 -21.86 5.33 -4.03
N MET A 121 -21.72 5.28 -2.70
CA MET A 121 -22.10 6.36 -1.78
C MET A 121 -20.86 6.98 -1.10
N PRO A 122 -19.95 7.62 -1.84
CA PRO A 122 -18.66 8.09 -1.31
C PRO A 122 -18.80 9.20 -0.27
N VAL A 123 -19.84 10.02 -0.33
CA VAL A 123 -20.10 11.10 0.66
C VAL A 123 -20.28 10.54 2.07
N ILE A 124 -20.80 9.31 2.19
CA ILE A 124 -21.03 8.63 3.47
C ILE A 124 -19.90 7.63 3.78
N GLY A 125 -19.50 6.85 2.77
CA GLY A 125 -18.49 5.81 2.95
C GLY A 125 -17.10 6.37 3.22
N ARG A 126 -16.66 7.38 2.47
CA ARG A 126 -15.29 7.92 2.56
C ARG A 126 -14.94 8.47 3.95
N PRO A 127 -15.80 9.24 4.63
CA PRO A 127 -15.57 9.62 6.03
C PRO A 127 -15.33 8.42 6.98
N LEU A 128 -16.06 7.31 6.80
CA LEU A 128 -15.86 6.10 7.60
C LEU A 128 -14.52 5.44 7.28
N VAL A 129 -14.14 5.37 6.00
CA VAL A 129 -12.83 4.86 5.59
C VAL A 129 -11.71 5.70 6.20
N SER A 130 -11.77 7.02 6.09
CA SER A 130 -10.77 7.94 6.64
C SER A 130 -10.62 7.79 8.16
N TYR A 131 -11.75 7.66 8.88
CA TYR A 131 -11.73 7.40 10.32
C TYR A 131 -11.13 6.02 10.64
N GLY A 132 -11.46 5.00 9.87
CA GLY A 132 -10.87 3.68 9.97
C GLY A 132 -9.35 3.69 9.73
N VAL A 133 -8.87 4.42 8.72
CA VAL A 133 -7.43 4.62 8.46
C VAL A 133 -6.77 5.31 9.64
N THR A 134 -7.37 6.38 10.16
CA THR A 134 -6.85 7.12 11.33
C THR A 134 -6.61 6.17 12.51
N LYS A 135 -7.54 5.24 12.78
CA LYS A 135 -7.38 4.22 13.82
C LYS A 135 -6.30 3.18 13.53
N ALA A 136 -6.15 2.79 12.26
CA ALA A 136 -5.15 1.83 11.82
C ALA A 136 -3.76 2.45 11.60
N TYR A 137 -3.65 3.78 11.60
CA TYR A 137 -2.51 4.49 11.04
C TYR A 137 -1.16 4.07 11.63
N LYS A 138 -1.09 3.95 12.96
CA LYS A 138 0.12 3.49 13.66
C LYS A 138 0.55 2.08 13.23
N ASN A 139 -0.40 1.18 12.97
CA ASN A 139 -0.10 -0.17 12.51
C ASN A 139 0.43 -0.13 11.06
N ILE A 140 -0.14 0.72 10.21
CA ILE A 140 0.34 0.92 8.83
C ILE A 140 1.76 1.48 8.85
N VAL A 141 2.03 2.49 9.69
CA VAL A 141 3.38 3.04 9.90
C VAL A 141 4.35 1.95 10.36
N GLN A 142 3.94 1.06 11.28
CA GLN A 142 4.81 -0.01 11.73
C GLN A 142 5.16 -1.00 10.61
N ILE A 143 4.19 -1.34 9.75
CA ILE A 143 4.45 -2.16 8.55
C ILE A 143 5.50 -1.48 7.68
N VAL A 144 5.34 -0.19 7.39
CA VAL A 144 6.29 0.56 6.54
C VAL A 144 7.67 0.64 7.19
N LYS A 145 7.77 0.90 8.49
CA LYS A 145 9.06 0.92 9.22
C LYS A 145 9.80 -0.41 9.14
N ASN A 146 9.08 -1.53 9.24
CA ASN A 146 9.70 -2.85 9.11
C ASN A 146 10.26 -3.09 7.71
N VAL A 147 9.55 -2.65 6.67
CA VAL A 147 10.01 -2.74 5.27
C VAL A 147 11.25 -1.86 5.07
N LYS A 148 11.22 -0.61 5.53
CA LYS A 148 12.38 0.31 5.44
C LYS A 148 13.62 -0.19 6.17
N ALA A 149 13.45 -0.90 7.29
CA ALA A 149 14.57 -1.51 7.98
C ALA A 149 15.26 -2.60 7.13
N GLN A 150 14.48 -3.38 6.37
CA GLN A 150 15.01 -4.37 5.43
C GLN A 150 15.74 -3.67 4.27
N GLU A 151 15.13 -2.66 3.65
CA GLU A 151 15.74 -1.91 2.54
C GLU A 151 17.05 -1.24 2.93
N SER A 152 17.08 -0.61 4.10
CA SER A 152 18.30 0.02 4.62
C SER A 152 19.43 -1.01 4.82
N ALA A 153 19.12 -2.22 5.29
CA ALA A 153 20.12 -3.27 5.43
C ALA A 153 20.70 -3.69 4.06
N GLU A 154 19.85 -3.84 3.05
CA GLU A 154 20.24 -4.21 1.69
C GLU A 154 21.04 -3.09 0.99
N TYR A 155 20.56 -1.84 1.08
CA TYR A 155 21.25 -0.67 0.54
C TYR A 155 22.67 -0.51 1.10
N ASN A 156 22.81 -0.70 2.42
CA ASN A 156 24.12 -0.61 3.09
C ASN A 156 25.04 -1.79 2.73
N ALA A 157 24.51 -2.97 2.40
CA ALA A 157 25.31 -4.10 1.94
C ALA A 157 25.92 -3.82 0.56
N ILE A 158 25.16 -3.23 -0.35
CA ILE A 158 25.61 -2.87 -1.71
C ILE A 158 26.66 -1.75 -1.67
N LYS A 159 26.46 -0.71 -0.85
CA LYS A 159 27.41 0.42 -0.74
C LYS A 159 28.79 0.05 -0.16
N ARG A 160 28.91 -1.11 0.50
CA ARG A 160 30.18 -1.59 1.10
C ARG A 160 31.00 -2.46 0.14
N GLN A 161 30.46 -2.80 -1.02
CA GLN A 161 31.16 -3.50 -2.11
C GLN A 161 31.75 -2.48 -3.08
#